data_AF-A0A438B5F0-F1
#
_entry.id   AF-A0A438B5F0-F1
#
_cell.length_a   1.000
_cell.length_b   1.000
_cell.length_c   1.000
_cell.angle_alpha   90.00
_cell.angle_beta   90.00
_cell.angle_gamma   90.00
#
_symmetry.space_group_name_H-M   'P 1'
#
loop_
_entity.id
_entity.type
_entity.pdbx_description
1 polymer ?
#
loop_
_entity_poly.entity_id
_entity_poly.type
_entity_poly.pdbx_seq_one_letter_code
_entity_poly.pdbx_strand_id
1 'polypeptide(L)'
;MKPPSDTEIRQAAETLGLIEPGDPVPPRLRARVAKTIHAAALIDADDAAEQAHPPDFADQIATTHTRLIEAGLDTSAADRVVAAIAPAVWRDSQ
;
A
#
# COMPACT_ATOMS: atom_id res chain seq x y z
N MET A 1 -16.84 -13.00 0.36
CA MET A 1 -16.36 -12.18 -0.78
C MET A 1 -17.44 -12.13 -1.83
N LYS A 2 -17.72 -10.94 -2.37
CA LYS A 2 -18.73 -10.76 -3.42
C LYS A 2 -18.11 -11.10 -4.78
N PRO A 3 -18.76 -11.94 -5.61
CA PRO A 3 -18.25 -12.22 -6.95
C PRO A 3 -18.35 -10.95 -7.82
N PRO A 4 -17.31 -10.65 -8.64
CA PRO A 4 -17.29 -9.53 -9.55
C PRO A 4 -18.34 -9.74 -10.63
N SER A 5 -18.96 -8.64 -11.01
CA SER A 5 -19.96 -8.55 -12.06
C SER A 5 -19.36 -8.82 -13.45
N ASP A 6 -20.25 -9.16 -14.38
CA ASP A 6 -19.90 -9.33 -15.79
C ASP A 6 -19.22 -8.12 -16.42
N THR A 7 -19.61 -6.92 -16.00
CA THR A 7 -19.04 -5.67 -16.50
C THR A 7 -17.61 -5.49 -15.97
N GLU A 8 -17.39 -5.75 -14.68
CA GLU A 8 -16.05 -5.68 -14.08
C GLU A 8 -15.09 -6.69 -14.70
N ILE A 9 -15.55 -7.93 -14.94
CA ILE A 9 -14.73 -8.96 -15.59
C ILE A 9 -14.38 -8.55 -17.02
N ARG A 10 -15.30 -7.95 -17.77
CA ARG A 10 -15.05 -7.50 -19.14
C ARG A 10 -14.04 -6.35 -19.18
N GLN A 11 -14.25 -5.31 -18.38
CA GLN A 11 -13.33 -4.17 -18.31
C GLN A 11 -11.92 -4.59 -17.88
N ALA A 12 -11.81 -5.50 -16.91
CA ALA A 12 -10.52 -6.04 -16.50
C ALA A 12 -9.87 -6.88 -17.62
N ALA A 13 -10.65 -7.67 -18.36
CA ALA A 13 -10.14 -8.45 -19.48
C ALA A 13 -9.64 -7.57 -20.64
N GLU A 14 -10.36 -6.48 -20.96
CA GLU A 14 -9.94 -5.46 -21.93
C GLU A 14 -8.65 -4.76 -21.47
N THR A 15 -8.59 -4.34 -20.20
CA THR A 15 -7.41 -3.67 -19.61
C THR A 15 -6.17 -4.56 -19.63
N LEU A 16 -6.35 -5.87 -19.42
CA LEU A 16 -5.28 -6.87 -19.47
C LEU A 16 -4.91 -7.30 -20.91
N GLY A 17 -5.57 -6.73 -21.94
CA GLY A 17 -5.35 -7.08 -23.35
C GLY A 17 -5.73 -8.52 -23.71
N LEU A 18 -6.63 -9.15 -22.95
CA LEU A 18 -7.06 -10.53 -23.16
C LEU A 18 -8.21 -10.66 -24.18
N ILE A 19 -8.91 -9.56 -24.44
CA ILE A 19 -9.97 -9.41 -25.43
C ILE A 19 -9.90 -8.01 -26.05
N GLU A 20 -10.46 -7.84 -27.25
CA GLU A 20 -10.65 -6.52 -27.84
C GLU A 20 -11.86 -5.79 -27.21
N PRO A 21 -11.91 -4.45 -27.26
CA PRO A 21 -13.02 -3.68 -26.72
C PRO A 21 -14.35 -4.10 -27.35
N GLY A 22 -15.31 -4.49 -26.50
CA GLY A 22 -16.63 -4.92 -26.95
C GLY A 22 -16.76 -6.41 -27.27
N ASP A 23 -15.67 -7.18 -27.25
CA ASP A 23 -15.73 -8.62 -27.42
C ASP A 23 -16.25 -9.34 -26.16
N PRO A 24 -16.99 -10.45 -26.32
CA PRO A 24 -17.45 -11.25 -25.20
C PRO A 24 -16.29 -12.01 -24.53
N VAL A 25 -16.20 -11.96 -23.20
CA VAL A 25 -15.19 -12.71 -22.44
C VAL A 25 -15.48 -14.22 -22.48
N PRO A 26 -14.57 -15.05 -23.04
CA PRO A 26 -14.73 -16.51 -23.07
C PRO A 26 -14.80 -17.13 -21.67
N PRO A 27 -15.59 -18.20 -21.45
CA PRO A 27 -15.77 -18.80 -20.11
C PRO A 27 -14.48 -19.19 -19.39
N ARG A 28 -13.48 -19.69 -20.12
CA ARG A 28 -12.15 -20.04 -19.56
C ARG A 28 -11.38 -18.82 -19.08
N LEU A 29 -11.56 -17.66 -19.72
CA LEU A 29 -10.92 -16.41 -19.33
C LEU A 29 -11.65 -15.73 -18.16
N ARG A 30 -12.98 -15.87 -18.06
CA ARG A 30 -13.76 -15.28 -16.96
C ARG A 30 -13.26 -15.71 -15.59
N ALA A 31 -13.06 -17.01 -15.38
CA ALA A 31 -12.60 -17.53 -14.09
C ALA A 31 -11.18 -17.02 -13.75
N ARG A 32 -10.31 -16.91 -14.75
CA ARG A 32 -8.96 -16.39 -14.59
C ARG A 32 -8.98 -14.91 -14.20
N VAL A 33 -9.73 -14.08 -14.93
CA VAL A 33 -9.86 -12.64 -14.69
C VAL A 33 -10.52 -12.35 -13.34
N ALA A 34 -11.58 -13.09 -13.00
CA ALA A 34 -12.21 -12.97 -11.69
C ALA A 34 -11.19 -13.24 -10.57
N LYS A 35 -10.38 -14.29 -10.68
CA LYS A 35 -9.31 -14.58 -9.71
C LYS A 35 -8.27 -13.46 -9.65
N THR A 36 -7.93 -12.85 -10.79
CA THR A 36 -6.99 -11.72 -10.84
C THR A 36 -7.53 -10.50 -10.11
N ILE A 37 -8.80 -10.16 -10.31
CA ILE A 37 -9.49 -9.07 -9.60
C ILE A 37 -9.46 -9.29 -8.09
N HIS A 38 -9.70 -10.53 -7.64
CA HIS A 38 -9.68 -10.85 -6.20
C HIS A 38 -8.26 -10.78 -5.63
N ALA A 39 -7.27 -11.26 -6.38
CA ALA A 39 -5.88 -11.18 -5.95
C ALA A 39 -5.41 -9.73 -5.82
N ALA A 40 -5.79 -8.85 -6.76
CA ALA A 40 -5.51 -7.42 -6.68
C ALA A 40 -6.16 -6.80 -5.43
N ALA A 41 -7.44 -7.09 -5.19
CA ALA A 41 -8.13 -6.58 -4.00
C ALA A 41 -7.54 -7.09 -2.68
N LEU A 42 -6.93 -8.28 -2.67
CA LEU A 42 -6.22 -8.80 -1.51
C LEU A 42 -4.88 -8.09 -1.30
N ILE A 43 -4.13 -7.80 -2.37
CA ILE A 43 -2.88 -7.04 -2.30
C ILE A 43 -3.16 -5.61 -1.80
N ASP A 44 -4.16 -4.94 -2.36
CA ASP A 44 -4.54 -3.59 -1.91
C ASP A 44 -5.00 -3.57 -0.45
N ALA A 45 -5.67 -4.64 0.01
CA ALA A 45 -6.09 -4.77 1.40
C ALA A 45 -4.92 -5.07 2.35
N ASP A 46 -3.92 -5.83 1.89
CA ASP A 46 -2.69 -6.12 2.65
C ASP A 46 -1.84 -4.84 2.78
N ASP A 47 -1.65 -4.11 1.67
CA ASP A 47 -0.96 -2.81 1.65
C ASP A 47 -1.67 -1.77 2.53
N ALA A 48 -3.01 -1.76 2.52
CA ALA A 48 -3.80 -0.89 3.38
C ALA A 48 -3.75 -1.31 4.86
N ALA A 49 -3.64 -2.61 5.15
CA ALA A 49 -3.46 -3.11 6.51
C ALA A 49 -2.06 -2.76 7.05
N GLU A 50 -1.03 -2.83 6.21
CA GLU A 50 0.34 -2.42 6.55
C GLU A 50 0.42 -0.92 6.88
N GLN A 51 -0.37 -0.08 6.20
CA GLN A 51 -0.52 1.36 6.49
C GLN A 51 -1.42 1.68 7.69
N ALA A 52 -2.27 0.75 8.13
CA ALA A 52 -3.18 0.94 9.26
C ALA A 52 -2.54 0.66 10.62
N HIS A 53 -1.31 0.13 10.64
CA HIS A 53 -0.53 0.06 11.86
C HIS A 53 0.00 1.45 12.20
N PRO A 54 -0.23 1.96 13.42
CA PRO A 54 0.44 3.19 13.85
C PRO A 54 1.95 2.97 13.64
N PRO A 55 2.66 3.95 13.03
CA PRO A 55 4.06 3.76 12.66
C PRO A 55 4.83 3.34 13.90
N ASP A 56 5.63 2.28 13.76
CA ASP A 56 6.36 1.76 14.91
C ASP A 56 7.34 2.83 15.44
N PHE A 57 7.80 2.65 16.67
CA PHE A 57 8.75 3.57 17.28
C PHE A 57 9.95 3.87 16.37
N ALA A 58 10.51 2.85 15.71
CA ALA A 58 11.67 2.99 14.86
C ALA A 58 11.33 3.77 13.57
N ASP A 59 10.17 3.54 12.98
CA ASP A 59 9.69 4.23 11.77
C ASP A 59 9.48 5.73 12.03
N GLN A 60 8.88 6.08 13.18
CA GLN A 60 8.69 7.48 13.56
C GLN A 60 10.02 8.21 13.77
N ILE A 61 10.97 7.52 14.41
CA ILE A 61 12.32 8.03 14.67
C ILE A 61 13.12 8.20 13.38
N ALA A 62 13.11 7.21 12.50
CA ALA A 62 13.79 7.24 11.21
C ALA A 62 13.19 8.30 10.28
N THR A 63 11.86 8.38 10.21
CA THR A 63 11.17 9.39 9.38
C THR A 63 11.47 10.81 9.86
N THR A 64 11.45 11.03 11.17
CA THR A 64 11.78 12.34 11.75
C THR A 64 13.23 12.73 11.48
N HIS A 65 14.17 11.79 11.65
CA HIS A 65 15.58 12.00 11.34
C HIS A 65 15.79 12.42 9.88
N THR A 66 15.24 11.65 8.94
CA THR A 66 15.34 11.94 7.49
C THR A 66 14.79 13.32 7.15
N ARG A 67 13.61 13.68 7.67
CA ARG A 67 12.99 14.98 7.43
C ARG A 67 13.82 16.15 7.97
N LEU A 68 14.50 15.98 9.11
CA LEU A 68 15.38 17.02 9.65
C LEU A 68 16.58 17.24 8.73
N ILE A 69 17.18 16.17 8.19
CA ILE A 69 18.27 16.27 7.21
C ILE A 69 17.79 16.94 5.92
N GLU A 70 16.64 16.54 5.39
CA GLU A 70 16.04 17.15 4.20
C GLU A 70 15.71 18.63 4.40
N ALA A 71 15.35 19.03 5.62
CA ALA A 71 15.15 20.42 6.01
C ALA A 71 16.46 21.22 6.17
N GLY A 72 17.62 20.59 5.96
CA GLY A 72 18.93 21.23 5.97
C GLY A 72 19.62 21.22 7.33
N LEU A 73 19.17 20.43 8.31
CA LEU A 73 19.96 20.18 9.50
C LEU A 73 21.14 19.27 9.18
N ASP A 74 22.28 19.57 9.82
CA ASP A 74 23.40 18.65 9.87
C ASP A 74 22.98 17.34 10.58
N THR A 75 23.54 16.22 10.14
CA THR A 75 23.25 14.90 10.71
C THR A 75 23.44 14.87 12.22
N SER A 76 24.50 15.48 12.75
CA SER A 76 24.75 15.49 14.20
C SER A 76 23.73 16.31 14.99
N ALA A 77 23.10 17.32 14.36
CA ALA A 77 22.01 18.07 14.94
C ALA A 77 20.70 17.27 14.90
N ALA A 78 20.41 16.58 13.77
CA ALA A 78 19.27 15.70 13.63
C ALA A 78 19.31 14.53 14.65
N ASP A 79 20.47 13.90 14.83
CA ASP A 79 20.69 12.85 15.83
C ASP A 79 20.31 13.30 17.24
N ARG A 80 20.72 14.50 17.64
CA ARG A 80 20.44 15.06 18.98
C ARG A 80 18.96 15.34 19.18
N VAL A 81 18.29 15.87 18.16
CA VAL A 81 16.85 16.16 18.21
C VAL A 81 16.08 14.86 18.38
N VAL A 82 16.39 13.87 17.54
CA VAL A 82 15.74 12.56 17.56
C VAL A 82 16.00 11.82 18.88
N ALA A 83 17.22 11.86 19.41
CA ALA A 83 17.54 11.31 20.73
C ALA A 83 16.77 11.99 21.87
N ALA A 84 16.55 13.32 21.78
CA ALA A 84 15.80 14.07 22.79
C ALA A 84 14.30 13.73 22.80
N ILE A 85 13.70 13.45 21.65
CA ILE A 85 12.28 13.10 21.53
C ILE A 85 12.00 11.60 21.69
N ALA A 86 13.00 10.73 21.49
CA ALA A 86 12.84 9.28 21.52
C ALA A 86 12.10 8.73 22.76
N PRO A 87 12.37 9.19 23.99
CA PRO A 87 11.61 8.70 25.16
C PRO A 87 10.13 9.07 25.13
N ALA A 88 9.75 10.19 24.51
CA ALA A 88 8.36 10.60 24.36
C ALA A 88 7.68 9.75 23.27
N VAL A 89 8.31 9.64 22.11
CA VAL A 89 7.83 8.81 20.99
C VAL A 89 7.63 7.36 21.42
N TRP A 90 8.58 6.79 22.17
CA TRP A 90 8.47 5.42 22.70
C TRP A 90 7.22 5.24 23.58
N ARG A 91 6.94 6.20 24.46
CA ARG A 91 5.77 6.12 25.36
C ARG A 91 4.45 6.25 24.61
N ASP A 92 4.42 7.06 23.56
CA ASP A 92 3.22 7.27 22.74
C ASP A 92 2.96 6.11 21.77
N SER A 93 3.96 5.26 21.52
CA SER A 93 3.88 4.10 20.64
C SER A 93 3.72 2.75 21.37
N GLN A 94 3.55 2.74 22.71
CA GLN A 94 3.18 1.54 23.50
C GLN A 94 1.67 1.45 23.72
#